data_AF-A0A0N9YGT7-F1
#
_entry.id   AF-A0A0N9YGT7-F1
#
_cell.length_a   1.000
_cell.length_b   1.000
_cell.length_c   1.000
_cell.angle_alpha   90.00
_cell.angle_beta   90.00
_cell.angle_gamma   90.00
#
_symmetry.space_group_name_H-M   'P 1'
#
loop_
_entity.id
_entity.type
_entity.pdbx_description
1 polymer ?
#
loop_
_entity_poly.entity_id
_entity_poly.type
_entity_poly.pdbx_seq_one_letter_code
_entity_poly.pdbx_strand_id
1 'polypeptide(L)'
;MLQALLNLDYPAYSHLGVDGEFGAQTEAVIREFQKRAGLIVNGVAGAETLAKLDELTTQGAGPVGEQMKQCNGGILASPSTSCPFAQNVRQEYFAVPGDSVQINVFSPVTHQTYTMACVREGGWVTCRGGNNAVVQFPFS
;
A
#
# COMPACT_ATOMS: atom_id res chain seq x y z
N MET A 1 -15.19 4.34 -13.61
CA MET A 1 -15.59 5.67 -13.08
C MET A 1 -14.92 5.86 -11.72
N LEU A 2 -14.37 7.05 -11.44
CA LEU A 2 -13.47 7.29 -10.31
C LEU A 2 -14.05 6.90 -8.94
N GLN A 3 -15.28 7.32 -8.62
CA GLN A 3 -15.87 7.04 -7.30
C GLN A 3 -16.11 5.55 -7.06
N ALA A 4 -16.52 4.80 -8.10
CA ALA A 4 -16.71 3.35 -8.00
C ALA A 4 -15.39 2.62 -7.77
N LEU A 5 -14.34 3.04 -8.48
CA LEU A 5 -12.98 2.52 -8.30
C LEU A 5 -12.49 2.77 -6.86
N LEU A 6 -12.66 4.00 -6.36
CA LEU A 6 -12.26 4.34 -5.00
C LEU A 6 -12.99 3.50 -3.95
N ASN A 7 -14.30 3.27 -4.12
CA ASN A 7 -15.07 2.42 -3.22
C ASN A 7 -14.66 0.94 -3.28
N LEU A 8 -14.28 0.46 -4.47
CA LEU A 8 -13.88 -0.93 -4.68
C LEU A 8 -12.52 -1.23 -4.05
N ASP A 9 -11.53 -0.38 -4.31
CA ASP A 9 -10.14 -0.64 -3.93
C ASP A 9 -9.78 -0.09 -2.55
N TYR A 10 -10.55 0.88 -2.05
CA TYR A 10 -10.30 1.53 -0.76
C TYR A 10 -11.53 1.53 0.17
N PRO A 11 -12.16 0.38 0.42
CA PRO A 11 -13.39 0.30 1.22
C PRO A 11 -13.19 0.70 2.69
N ALA A 12 -11.94 0.77 3.17
CA ALA A 12 -11.62 1.21 4.52
C ALA A 12 -11.85 2.72 4.75
N TYR A 13 -11.89 3.54 3.69
CA TYR A 13 -12.05 4.99 3.81
C TYR A 13 -12.83 5.67 2.67
N SER A 14 -13.23 4.93 1.64
CA SER A 14 -14.08 5.43 0.54
C SER A 14 -15.50 4.89 0.63
N HIS A 15 -16.46 5.80 0.81
CA HIS A 15 -17.90 5.50 0.87
C HIS A 15 -18.70 6.53 0.04
N LEU A 16 -18.30 6.70 -1.22
CA LEU A 16 -18.83 7.73 -2.11
C LEU A 16 -20.16 7.30 -2.74
N GLY A 17 -21.08 8.25 -2.93
CA GLY A 17 -22.13 8.10 -3.92
C GLY A 17 -21.49 8.00 -5.30
N VAL A 18 -21.93 7.01 -6.10
CA VAL A 18 -21.44 6.79 -7.47
C VAL A 18 -22.34 7.60 -8.41
N ASP A 19 -22.14 8.93 -8.42
CA ASP A 19 -22.91 9.90 -9.23
C ASP A 19 -22.14 10.43 -10.45
N GLY A 20 -20.81 10.25 -10.49
CA GLY A 20 -19.95 10.70 -11.58
C GLY A 20 -19.41 12.11 -11.40
N GLU A 21 -19.84 12.82 -10.35
CA GLU A 21 -19.46 14.20 -10.08
C GLU A 21 -18.26 14.26 -9.13
N PHE A 22 -17.28 15.10 -9.48
CA PHE A 22 -16.15 15.36 -8.59
C PHE A 22 -16.55 16.39 -7.53
N GLY A 23 -17.30 15.94 -6.51
CA GLY A 23 -17.74 16.76 -5.38
C GLY A 23 -16.77 16.76 -4.20
N ALA A 24 -17.11 17.51 -3.15
CA ALA A 24 -16.29 17.64 -1.94
C ALA A 24 -15.97 16.29 -1.27
N GLN A 25 -16.88 15.31 -1.34
CA GLN A 25 -16.63 13.97 -0.82
C GLN A 25 -15.57 13.22 -1.64
N THR A 26 -15.66 13.29 -2.97
CA THR A 26 -14.66 12.69 -3.87
C THR A 26 -13.30 13.36 -3.69
N GLU A 27 -13.27 14.68 -3.55
CA GLU A 27 -12.04 15.42 -3.22
C GLU A 27 -11.42 14.93 -1.92
N ALA A 28 -12.21 14.77 -0.85
CA ALA A 28 -11.70 14.30 0.44
C ALA A 28 -11.07 12.91 0.35
N VAL A 29 -11.71 11.99 -0.38
CA VAL A 29 -11.14 10.64 -0.62
C VAL A 29 -9.87 10.73 -1.46
N ILE A 30 -9.82 11.61 -2.47
CA ILE A 30 -8.61 11.83 -3.27
C ILE A 30 -7.48 12.42 -2.43
N ARG A 31 -7.74 13.38 -1.54
CA ARG A 31 -6.74 13.91 -0.62
C ARG A 31 -6.19 12.83 0.29
N GLU A 32 -7.07 11.97 0.81
CA GLU A 32 -6.66 10.86 1.65
C GLU A 32 -5.84 9.82 0.88
N PHE A 33 -6.24 9.51 -0.36
CA PHE A 33 -5.46 8.68 -1.27
C PHE A 33 -4.08 9.28 -1.54
N GLN A 34 -4.00 10.56 -1.93
CA GLN A 34 -2.75 11.26 -2.20
C GLN A 34 -1.83 11.26 -0.98
N LYS A 35 -2.38 11.52 0.21
CA LYS A 35 -1.64 11.48 1.48
C LYS A 35 -1.06 10.09 1.74
N ARG A 36 -1.84 9.04 1.50
CA ARG A 36 -1.41 7.64 1.66
C ARG A 36 -0.42 7.20 0.59
N ALA A 37 -0.56 7.72 -0.63
CA ALA A 37 0.29 7.42 -1.76
C ALA A 37 1.60 8.24 -1.78
N GLY A 38 1.76 9.21 -0.87
CA GLY A 38 2.92 10.11 -0.84
C GLY A 38 2.94 11.13 -1.97
N LEU A 39 1.77 11.45 -2.55
CA LEU A 39 1.59 12.44 -3.59
C LEU A 39 1.34 13.83 -2.99
N ILE A 40 1.41 14.86 -3.83
CA ILE A 40 0.95 16.21 -3.46
C ILE A 40 -0.54 16.14 -3.11
N VAL A 41 -0.88 16.53 -1.87
CA VAL A 41 -2.25 16.48 -1.34
C VAL A 41 -3.04 17.71 -1.77
N ASN A 42 -3.35 17.81 -3.06
CA ASN A 42 -4.09 18.94 -3.64
C ASN A 42 -5.59 18.64 -3.84
N GLY A 43 -6.03 17.39 -3.66
CA GLY A 43 -7.42 16.96 -3.87
C GLY A 43 -7.82 16.82 -5.33
N VAL A 44 -6.88 16.97 -6.26
CA VAL A 44 -7.13 16.90 -7.69
C VAL A 44 -6.72 15.53 -8.21
N ALA A 45 -7.65 14.82 -8.87
CA ALA A 45 -7.34 13.59 -9.59
C ALA A 45 -6.63 13.90 -10.93
N GLY A 46 -5.46 14.52 -10.87
CA GLY A 46 -4.61 14.80 -12.03
C GLY A 46 -3.85 13.56 -12.50
N ALA A 47 -3.04 13.72 -13.56
CA ALA A 47 -2.34 12.60 -14.21
C ALA A 47 -1.54 11.71 -13.23
N GLU A 48 -0.81 12.31 -12.29
CA GLU A 48 -0.04 11.55 -11.28
C GLU A 48 -0.95 10.77 -10.32
N THR A 49 -2.08 11.35 -9.91
CA THR A 49 -3.04 10.70 -9.02
C THR A 49 -3.75 9.56 -9.74
N LEU A 50 -4.16 9.77 -11.00
CA LEU A 50 -4.82 8.74 -11.81
C LEU A 50 -3.87 7.59 -12.17
N ALA A 51 -2.63 7.89 -12.55
CA ALA A 51 -1.61 6.86 -12.79
C ALA A 51 -1.37 6.01 -11.54
N LYS A 52 -1.33 6.64 -10.36
CA LYS A 52 -1.14 5.91 -9.11
C LYS A 52 -2.36 5.09 -8.70
N LEU A 53 -3.57 5.55 -9.03
CA LEU A 53 -4.79 4.75 -8.84
C LEU A 53 -4.75 3.51 -9.76
N ASP A 54 -4.36 3.68 -11.03
CA ASP A 54 -4.30 2.62 -12.05
C ASP A 54 -3.25 1.54 -11.72
N GLU A 55 -2.07 1.95 -11.23
CA GLU A 55 -1.01 1.06 -10.73
C GLU A 55 -1.54 0.13 -9.62
N LEU A 56 -2.46 0.62 -8.80
CA LEU A 56 -2.99 -0.09 -7.64
C LEU A 56 -4.23 -0.94 -7.96
N THR A 57 -4.99 -0.59 -9.01
CA THR A 57 -6.17 -1.34 -9.49
C THR A 57 -5.81 -2.51 -10.39
N THR A 58 -4.62 -2.51 -10.99
CA THR A 58 -4.14 -3.58 -11.88
C THR A 58 -3.45 -4.70 -11.09
N GLN A 59 -3.93 -5.00 -9.87
CA GLN A 59 -3.44 -6.13 -9.09
C GLN A 59 -4.14 -7.43 -9.53
N GLY A 60 -3.66 -7.95 -10.65
CA GLY A 60 -3.96 -9.29 -11.13
C GLY A 60 -2.95 -9.68 -12.21
N ALA A 61 -1.73 -10.05 -11.78
CA ALA A 61 -0.59 -10.42 -12.62
C ALA A 61 0.18 -9.24 -13.26
N GLY A 62 1.14 -8.68 -12.51
CA GLY A 62 2.24 -7.88 -13.05
C GLY A 62 3.56 -8.64 -12.94
N PRO A 63 4.37 -8.74 -14.02
CA PRO A 63 5.67 -9.43 -14.02
C PRO A 63 6.68 -8.69 -13.13
N VAL A 64 7.62 -9.44 -12.57
CA VAL A 64 8.89 -8.98 -11.96
C VAL A 64 9.39 -7.67 -12.60
N GLY A 65 9.14 -6.52 -11.97
CA GLY A 65 9.50 -5.24 -12.58
C GLY A 65 8.96 -3.94 -11.98
N GLU A 66 8.24 -3.94 -10.85
CA GLU A 66 8.10 -2.70 -10.07
C GLU A 66 9.48 -2.37 -9.51
N GLN A 67 9.99 -1.16 -9.75
CA GLN A 67 11.20 -0.65 -9.11
C GLN A 67 10.91 -0.50 -7.61
N MET A 68 11.00 -1.61 -6.88
CA MET A 68 10.92 -1.59 -5.44
C MET A 68 12.05 -0.72 -4.92
N LYS A 69 11.72 0.19 -4.02
CA LYS A 69 12.69 1.00 -3.31
C LYS A 69 13.53 0.08 -2.43
N GLN A 70 14.85 0.16 -2.57
CA GLN A 70 15.76 -0.56 -1.72
C GLN A 70 15.88 0.13 -0.35
N CYS A 71 15.71 -0.65 0.71
CA CYS A 71 15.85 -0.25 2.10
C CYS A 71 17.00 -1.05 2.75
N ASN A 72 17.46 -0.59 3.92
CA ASN A 72 18.60 -1.22 4.61
C ASN A 72 18.31 -2.69 4.95
N GLY A 73 19.33 -3.54 4.78
CA GLY A 73 19.27 -4.96 5.16
C GLY A 73 18.61 -5.87 4.13
N GLY A 74 18.64 -5.51 2.84
CA GLY A 74 18.07 -6.33 1.75
C GLY A 74 16.55 -6.27 1.67
N ILE A 75 15.93 -5.33 2.38
CA ILE A 75 14.49 -5.10 2.33
C ILE A 75 14.18 -4.29 1.08
N LEU A 76 13.19 -4.73 0.32
CA LEU A 76 12.60 -4.02 -0.80
C LEU A 76 11.19 -3.59 -0.41
N ALA A 77 10.81 -2.36 -0.74
CA ALA A 77 9.50 -1.82 -0.42
C ALA A 77 8.86 -1.17 -1.65
N SER A 78 7.54 -1.22 -1.79
CA SER A 78 6.85 -0.47 -2.85
C SER A 78 7.14 1.03 -2.74
N PRO A 79 7.04 1.82 -3.84
CA PRO A 79 7.40 3.23 -3.83
C PRO A 79 6.73 4.07 -2.72
N SER A 80 5.45 3.78 -2.43
CA SER A 80 4.64 4.44 -1.39
C SER A 80 4.96 3.95 0.04
N THR A 81 5.77 2.90 0.20
CA THR A 81 6.09 2.31 1.50
C THR A 81 7.37 2.91 2.08
N SER A 82 7.34 3.45 3.30
CA SER A 82 8.54 4.01 3.94
C SER A 82 9.51 2.91 4.41
N CYS A 83 10.82 3.15 4.29
CA CYS A 83 11.82 2.18 4.74
C CYS A 83 11.72 1.84 6.24
N PRO A 84 11.46 2.80 7.15
CA PRO A 84 11.22 2.48 8.56
C PRO A 84 10.03 1.54 8.78
N PHE A 85 8.94 1.70 8.02
CA PHE A 85 7.82 0.76 8.11
C PHE A 85 8.21 -0.62 7.58
N ALA A 86 8.90 -0.70 6.44
CA ALA A 86 9.34 -1.97 5.88
C ALA A 86 10.28 -2.75 6.82
N GLN A 87 11.09 -2.04 7.62
CA GLN A 87 11.92 -2.63 8.67
C GLN A 87 11.07 -3.24 9.80
N ASN A 88 10.04 -2.53 10.26
CA ASN A 88 9.11 -3.05 11.26
C ASN A 88 8.36 -4.27 10.74
N VAL A 89 7.94 -4.28 9.46
CA VAL A 89 7.30 -5.45 8.84
C VAL A 89 8.19 -6.69 8.97
N ARG A 90 9.49 -6.56 8.67
CA ARG A 90 10.43 -7.68 8.81
C ARG A 90 10.55 -8.16 10.25
N GLN A 91 10.65 -7.24 11.21
CA GLN A 91 10.76 -7.59 12.63
C GLN A 91 9.53 -8.34 13.12
N GLU A 92 8.34 -7.83 12.82
CA GLU A 92 7.06 -8.43 13.20
C GLU A 92 6.86 -9.81 12.56
N TYR A 93 7.27 -9.99 11.30
CA TYR A 93 7.21 -11.29 10.65
C TYR A 93 8.02 -12.35 11.40
N PHE A 94 9.26 -12.04 11.81
CA PHE A 94 10.09 -12.99 12.56
C PHE A 94 9.64 -13.22 14.01
N ALA A 95 8.77 -12.35 14.55
CA ALA A 95 8.18 -12.54 15.88
C ALA A 95 6.98 -13.50 15.87
N VAL A 96 6.40 -13.79 14.70
CA VAL A 96 5.23 -14.67 14.55
C VAL A 96 5.62 -15.97 13.82
N PRO A 97 5.34 -17.16 14.39
CA PRO A 97 5.66 -18.41 13.72
C PRO A 97 4.70 -18.69 12.56
N GLY A 98 5.24 -19.15 11.43
CA GLY A 98 4.47 -19.66 10.28
C GLY A 98 5.01 -19.18 8.94
N ASP A 99 4.76 -19.95 7.89
CA ASP A 99 5.15 -19.58 6.52
C ASP A 99 4.12 -18.66 5.84
N SER A 100 2.89 -18.59 6.37
CA SER A 100 1.85 -17.66 5.93
C SER A 100 1.13 -17.09 7.16
N VAL A 101 1.32 -15.79 7.42
CA VAL A 101 0.88 -15.16 8.67
C VAL A 101 0.26 -13.79 8.43
N GLN A 102 -0.65 -13.37 9.32
CA GLN A 102 -1.08 -11.97 9.43
C GLN A 102 -0.38 -11.32 10.62
N ILE A 103 0.22 -10.15 10.39
CA ILE A 103 0.94 -9.37 11.40
C ILE A 103 0.37 -7.95 11.49
N ASN A 104 0.41 -7.37 12.68
CA ASN A 104 0.01 -5.98 12.91
C ASN A 104 1.26 -5.13 13.11
N VAL A 105 1.53 -4.23 12.18
CA VAL A 105 2.82 -3.53 12.09
C VAL A 105 2.62 -2.05 12.33
N PHE A 106 3.32 -1.50 13.33
CA PHE A 106 3.32 -0.06 13.58
C PHE A 106 4.17 0.70 12.56
N SER A 107 3.65 1.82 12.05
CA SER A 107 4.33 2.74 11.16
C SER A 107 4.80 3.99 11.92
N PRO A 108 6.12 4.19 12.09
CA PRO A 108 6.64 5.39 12.76
C PRO A 108 6.45 6.67 11.93
N VAL A 109 6.12 6.55 10.64
CA VAL A 109 5.88 7.69 9.75
C VAL A 109 4.45 8.22 9.89
N THR A 110 3.48 7.31 10.00
CA THR A 110 2.05 7.67 10.04
C THR A 110 1.44 7.57 11.44
N HIS A 111 2.20 7.05 12.42
CA HIS A 111 1.75 6.76 13.78
C HIS A 111 0.52 5.84 13.85
N GLN A 112 0.38 4.95 12.87
CA GLN A 112 -0.73 4.00 12.74
C GLN A 112 -0.21 2.57 12.64
N THR A 113 -1.05 1.62 13.03
CA THR A 113 -0.79 0.19 12.89
C THR A 113 -1.53 -0.35 11.67
N TYR A 114 -0.84 -1.10 10.83
CA TYR A 114 -1.37 -1.71 9.61
C TYR A 114 -1.31 -3.22 9.69
N THR A 115 -2.36 -3.89 9.24
CA THR A 115 -2.36 -5.34 9.08
C THR A 115 -1.73 -5.72 7.75
N MET A 116 -0.77 -6.65 7.80
CA MET A 116 -0.08 -7.18 6.63
C MET A 116 -0.24 -8.71 6.60
N ALA A 117 -0.45 -9.26 5.42
CA ALA A 117 -0.37 -10.69 5.16
C ALA A 117 0.99 -11.01 4.54
N CYS A 118 1.74 -11.91 5.17
CA CYS A 118 3.08 -12.30 4.74
C CYS A 118 3.09 -13.76 4.31
N VAL A 119 3.78 -14.06 3.22
CA VAL A 119 4.00 -15.42 2.71
C VAL A 119 5.49 -15.62 2.45
N ARG A 120 6.03 -16.73 2.91
CA ARG A 120 7.39 -17.19 2.61
C ARG A 120 7.37 -18.13 1.42
N GLU A 121 8.11 -17.76 0.38
CA GLU A 121 8.25 -18.55 -0.84
C GLU A 121 9.65 -18.35 -1.44
N GLY A 122 10.29 -19.44 -1.86
CA GLY A 122 11.55 -19.38 -2.61
C GLY A 122 12.71 -18.66 -1.90
N GLY A 123 12.78 -18.72 -0.57
CA GLY A 123 13.82 -18.03 0.22
C GLY A 123 13.56 -16.53 0.45
N TRP A 124 12.40 -16.03 0.04
CA TRP A 124 11.94 -14.68 0.27
C TRP A 124 10.67 -14.67 1.12
N VAL A 125 10.44 -13.56 1.80
CA VAL A 125 9.15 -13.24 2.41
C VAL A 125 8.57 -12.07 1.65
N THR A 126 7.31 -12.21 1.24
CA THR A 126 6.52 -11.13 0.65
C THR A 126 5.37 -10.80 1.58
N CYS A 127 5.34 -9.58 2.08
CA CYS A 127 4.25 -9.05 2.88
C CYS A 127 3.45 -8.01 2.09
N ARG A 128 2.12 -8.19 2.05
CA ARG A 128 1.17 -7.27 1.41
C ARG A 128 0.09 -6.86 2.40
N GLY A 129 -0.28 -5.58 2.43
CA GLY A 129 -1.40 -5.14 3.26
C GLY A 129 -1.42 -3.65 3.53
N GLY A 130 -2.29 -3.26 4.47
CA GLY A 130 -2.59 -1.85 4.75
C GLY A 130 -3.11 -1.12 3.50
N ASN A 131 -2.40 -0.04 3.12
CA ASN A 131 -2.72 0.80 1.96
C ASN A 131 -1.94 0.37 0.70
N ASN A 132 -2.08 -0.88 0.27
CA ASN A 132 -1.31 -1.46 -0.85
C ASN A 132 0.22 -1.44 -0.64
N ALA A 133 0.68 -1.57 0.60
CA ALA A 133 2.10 -1.73 0.87
C ALA A 133 2.56 -3.11 0.40
N VAL A 134 3.69 -3.16 -0.29
CA VAL A 134 4.39 -4.41 -0.62
C VAL A 134 5.79 -4.31 -0.02
N VAL A 135 6.16 -5.30 0.78
CA VAL A 135 7.48 -5.40 1.40
C VAL A 135 8.04 -6.79 1.12
N GLN A 136 9.26 -6.86 0.62
CA GLN A 136 9.98 -8.09 0.35
C GLN A 136 11.32 -8.10 1.07
N PHE A 137 11.74 -9.24 1.58
CA PHE A 137 13.07 -9.42 2.17
C PHE A 137 13.49 -10.89 2.13
N PRO A 138 14.80 -11.19 2.13
CA PRO A 138 15.29 -12.55 2.17
C PRO A 138 14.93 -13.20 3.52
N PHE A 139 14.58 -14.49 3.47
CA PHE A 139 14.45 -15.34 4.64
C PHE A 139 15.81 -16.00 4.90
N SER A 140 16.58 -15.41 5.82
CA SER A 140 17.92 -15.87 6.21
C SER A 140 18.11 -15.78 7.71
#